data_AF-A0A528TGM2-F1
#
_entry.id   AF-A0A528TGM2-F1
#
_cell.length_a   1.000
_cell.length_b   1.000
_cell.length_c   1.000
_cell.angle_alpha   90.00
_cell.angle_beta   90.00
_cell.angle_gamma   90.00
#
_symmetry.space_group_name_H-M   'P 1'
#
loop_
_entity.id
_entity.type
_entity.pdbx_description
1 polymer ?
#
loop_
_entity_poly.entity_id
_entity_poly.type
_entity_poly.pdbx_seq_one_letter_code
_entity_poly.pdbx_strand_id
1 'polypeptide(L)'
;VYNKAGELGRKAGVQVAVHPSSHHNTLLFDRADYDRIFSLLDPSLVGWVPDTGHILRGRQDMADTLTTYRDRIRYVHLKDVDANGSWAMLGQGVCDTAK
;
A
#
# COMPACT_ATOMS: atom_id res chain seq x y z
N VAL A 1 -13.85 -11.31 -3.44
CA VAL A 1 -14.36 -9.91 -3.55
C VAL A 1 -13.43 -9.04 -4.39
N TYR A 2 -12.15 -8.85 -4.04
CA TYR A 2 -11.22 -7.97 -4.78
C TYR A 2 -11.02 -8.32 -6.27
N ASN A 3 -10.72 -9.56 -6.62
CA ASN A 3 -10.57 -9.95 -8.04
C ASN A 3 -11.87 -9.69 -8.84
N LYS A 4 -13.03 -9.88 -8.20
CA LYS A 4 -14.32 -9.57 -8.82
C LYS A 4 -14.49 -8.07 -9.06
N ALA A 5 -14.04 -7.23 -8.13
CA ALA A 5 -14.00 -5.78 -8.35
C ALA A 5 -13.06 -5.42 -9.52
N GLY A 6 -11.89 -6.05 -9.62
CA GLY A 6 -10.97 -5.89 -10.75
C GLY A 6 -11.58 -6.28 -12.10
N GLU A 7 -12.33 -7.39 -12.16
CA GLU A 7 -13.08 -7.77 -13.37
C GLU A 7 -14.13 -6.71 -13.78
N LEU A 8 -14.88 -6.19 -12.81
CA LEU A 8 -15.91 -5.17 -13.05
C LEU A 8 -15.28 -3.86 -13.49
N GLY A 9 -14.20 -3.43 -12.83
CA GLY A 9 -13.42 -2.26 -13.22
C GLY A 9 -12.93 -2.39 -14.66
N ARG A 10 -12.30 -3.51 -15.02
CA ARG A 10 -11.84 -3.76 -16.39
C ARG A 10 -12.96 -3.65 -17.42
N LYS A 11 -14.15 -4.19 -17.14
CA LYS A 11 -15.33 -4.08 -18.04
C LYS A 11 -15.80 -2.63 -18.19
N ALA A 12 -15.64 -1.82 -17.15
CA ALA A 12 -15.98 -0.40 -17.15
C ALA A 12 -14.84 0.50 -17.67
N GLY A 13 -13.68 -0.04 -18.05
CA GLY A 13 -12.50 0.75 -18.42
C GLY A 13 -11.82 1.45 -17.24
N VAL A 14 -12.05 1.00 -16.01
CA VAL A 14 -11.51 1.58 -14.76
C VAL A 14 -10.51 0.61 -14.12
N GLN A 15 -9.29 1.07 -13.84
CA GLN A 15 -8.30 0.28 -13.12
C GLN A 15 -8.62 0.20 -11.62
N VAL A 16 -8.44 -0.98 -11.03
CA VAL A 16 -8.66 -1.22 -9.60
C VAL A 16 -7.32 -1.49 -8.93
N ALA A 17 -7.11 -0.86 -7.78
CA ALA A 17 -5.93 -1.10 -6.95
C ALA A 17 -6.33 -1.16 -5.47
N VAL A 18 -5.70 -2.06 -4.71
CA VAL A 18 -5.90 -2.15 -3.27
C VAL A 18 -5.03 -1.12 -2.54
N HIS A 19 -5.58 -0.52 -1.50
CA HIS A 19 -4.90 0.44 -0.64
C HIS A 19 -4.99 -0.03 0.82
N PRO A 20 -3.99 -0.78 1.32
CA PRO A 20 -3.93 -1.17 2.72
C PRO A 20 -3.79 0.05 3.64
N SER A 21 -4.37 0.00 4.83
CA SER A 21 -4.41 1.14 5.75
C SER A 21 -3.49 1.03 6.96
N SER A 22 -2.88 -0.14 7.21
CA SER A 22 -1.85 -0.35 8.24
C SER A 22 -2.15 0.34 9.59
N HIS A 23 -3.41 0.30 9.98
CA HIS A 23 -3.92 0.92 11.19
C HIS A 23 -4.19 -0.18 12.22
N HIS A 24 -4.08 0.15 13.51
CA HIS A 24 -4.51 -0.78 14.56
C HIS A 24 -5.95 -1.27 14.29
N ASN A 25 -6.17 -2.58 14.41
CA ASN A 25 -7.42 -3.28 14.14
C ASN A 25 -7.87 -3.33 12.66
N THR A 26 -6.92 -3.29 11.72
CA THR A 26 -7.21 -3.52 10.30
C THR A 26 -6.73 -4.89 9.85
N LEU A 27 -7.37 -5.44 8.81
CA LEU A 27 -7.02 -6.74 8.25
C LEU A 27 -5.66 -6.74 7.56
N LEU A 28 -5.25 -5.59 7.01
CA LEU A 28 -3.99 -5.44 6.27
C LEU A 28 -3.10 -4.48 7.04
N PHE A 29 -2.39 -5.02 8.04
CA PHE A 29 -1.60 -4.25 8.96
C PHE A 29 -0.12 -4.22 8.57
N ASP A 30 0.52 -5.38 8.55
CA ASP A 30 1.97 -5.53 8.40
C ASP A 30 2.36 -6.17 7.06
N ARG A 31 3.65 -6.49 6.92
CA ARG A 31 4.20 -7.08 5.69
C ARG A 31 3.62 -8.46 5.40
N ALA A 32 3.38 -9.29 6.43
CA ALA A 32 2.84 -10.63 6.23
C ALA A 32 1.40 -10.56 5.68
N ASP A 33 0.61 -9.59 6.14
CA ASP A 33 -0.73 -9.36 5.60
C ASP A 33 -0.70 -8.90 4.13
N TYR A 34 0.25 -8.04 3.77
CA TYR A 34 0.45 -7.57 2.39
C TYR A 34 0.82 -8.75 1.48
N ASP A 35 1.79 -9.56 1.89
CA ASP A 35 2.21 -10.75 1.17
C ASP A 35 1.03 -11.73 0.99
N ARG A 36 0.25 -11.91 2.06
CA ARG A 36 -0.92 -12.79 2.06
C ARG A 36 -1.99 -12.30 1.10
N ILE A 37 -2.33 -11.01 1.09
CA ILE A 37 -3.36 -10.51 0.17
C ILE A 37 -2.84 -10.51 -1.27
N PHE A 38 -1.60 -10.09 -1.53
CA PHE A 38 -1.06 -10.07 -2.88
C PHE A 38 -0.92 -11.46 -3.51
N SER A 39 -0.68 -12.51 -2.70
CA SER A 39 -0.74 -13.90 -3.20
C SER A 39 -2.14 -14.37 -3.59
N LEU A 40 -3.21 -13.73 -3.09
CA LEU A 40 -4.60 -14.03 -3.44
C LEU A 40 -5.14 -13.17 -4.58
N LEU A 41 -4.49 -12.05 -4.87
CA LEU A 41 -4.92 -11.10 -5.89
C LEU A 41 -4.30 -11.43 -7.25
N ASP A 42 -5.16 -11.51 -8.27
CA ASP A 42 -4.71 -11.62 -9.65
C ASP A 42 -3.98 -10.31 -10.05
N PRO A 43 -2.67 -10.36 -10.34
CA PRO A 43 -1.87 -9.18 -10.66
C PRO A 43 -2.31 -8.47 -11.95
N SER A 44 -3.04 -9.15 -12.83
CA SER A 44 -3.59 -8.55 -14.06
C SER A 44 -4.89 -7.77 -13.82
N LEU A 45 -5.55 -7.98 -12.67
CA LEU A 45 -6.85 -7.38 -12.34
C LEU A 45 -6.76 -6.32 -11.24
N VAL A 46 -5.89 -6.52 -10.25
CA VAL A 46 -5.80 -5.66 -9.07
C VAL A 46 -4.37 -5.19 -8.86
N GLY A 47 -4.16 -3.90 -9.05
CA GLY A 47 -2.91 -3.22 -8.71
C GLY A 47 -2.81 -2.89 -7.22
N TRP A 48 -1.82 -2.09 -6.88
CA TRP A 48 -1.53 -1.63 -5.53
C TRP A 48 -1.32 -0.12 -5.51
N VAL A 49 -1.86 0.53 -4.47
CA VAL A 49 -1.54 1.90 -4.10
C VAL A 49 -0.68 1.86 -2.84
N PRO A 50 0.67 1.83 -2.95
CA PRO A 50 1.52 2.05 -1.80
C PRO A 50 1.27 3.42 -1.18
N ASP A 51 1.26 3.46 0.15
CA ASP A 51 1.22 4.67 0.94
C ASP A 51 2.35 4.64 1.94
N THR A 52 3.27 5.60 1.84
CA THR A 52 4.50 5.60 2.65
C THR A 52 4.20 5.71 4.14
N GLY A 53 3.20 6.50 4.55
CA GLY A 53 2.84 6.63 5.96
C GLY A 53 2.22 5.34 6.51
N HIS A 54 1.40 4.65 5.73
CA HIS A 54 0.85 3.36 6.12
C HIS A 54 1.93 2.27 6.24
N ILE A 55 2.85 2.18 5.29
CA ILE A 55 3.98 1.24 5.34
C ILE A 55 4.82 1.45 6.62
N LEU A 56 5.10 2.71 6.97
CA LEU A 56 5.82 3.07 8.20
C LEU A 56 5.03 2.69 9.47
N ARG A 57 3.71 2.94 9.52
CA ARG A 57 2.86 2.52 10.66
C ARG A 57 2.81 1.00 10.83
N GLY A 58 2.87 0.26 9.73
CA GLY A 58 2.99 -1.19 9.72
C GLY A 58 4.39 -1.71 10.07
N ARG A 59 5.35 -0.82 10.39
CA ARG A 59 6.75 -1.14 10.70
C ARG A 59 7.43 -1.96 9.60
N GLN A 60 7.04 -1.76 8.35
CA GLN A 60 7.57 -2.48 7.21
C GLN A 60 8.82 -1.77 6.68
N ASP A 61 9.75 -2.53 6.11
CA ASP A 61 10.86 -1.95 5.35
C ASP A 61 10.33 -1.34 4.05
N MET A 62 10.46 -0.03 3.91
CA MET A 62 9.92 0.71 2.76
C MET A 62 10.51 0.25 1.43
N ALA A 63 11.85 0.19 1.35
CA ALA A 63 12.56 -0.06 0.11
C ALA A 63 12.31 -1.50 -0.36
N ASP A 64 12.39 -2.46 0.56
CA ASP A 64 12.10 -3.86 0.27
C ASP A 64 10.64 -4.06 -0.16
N THR A 65 9.68 -3.46 0.56
CA THR A 65 8.24 -3.64 0.27
C THR A 65 7.88 -3.05 -1.09
N LEU A 66 8.34 -1.84 -1.40
CA LEU A 66 8.12 -1.21 -2.71
C LEU A 66 8.81 -2.01 -3.83
N THR A 67 10.04 -2.47 -3.61
CA THR A 67 10.80 -3.23 -4.61
C THR A 67 10.14 -4.58 -4.91
N THR A 68 9.73 -5.31 -3.88
CA THR A 68 9.09 -6.63 -4.00
C THR A 68 7.80 -6.56 -4.83
N TYR A 69 7.00 -5.51 -4.66
CA TYR A 69 5.69 -5.37 -5.30
C TYR A 69 5.62 -4.31 -6.39
N ARG A 70 6.77 -3.85 -6.91
CA ARG A 70 6.88 -2.74 -7.85
C ARG A 70 5.98 -2.87 -9.08
N ASP A 71 5.83 -4.08 -9.63
CA ASP A 71 5.07 -4.33 -10.86
C ASP A 71 3.55 -4.16 -10.65
N ARG A 72 3.10 -4.16 -9.39
CA ARG A 72 1.69 -3.95 -9.01
C ARG A 72 1.35 -2.48 -8.83
N ILE A 73 2.32 -1.59 -8.66
CA ILE A 73 2.09 -0.17 -8.35
C ILE A 73 1.30 0.49 -9.49
N ARG A 74 0.21 1.19 -9.16
CA ARG A 74 -0.58 1.99 -10.12
C ARG A 74 -0.64 3.46 -9.76
N TYR A 75 -0.55 3.77 -8.48
CA TYR A 75 -0.52 5.13 -7.94
C TYR A 75 0.20 5.12 -6.59
N VAL A 76 0.73 6.25 -6.14
CA VAL A 76 1.49 6.34 -4.88
C VAL A 76 0.91 7.44 -4.01
N HIS A 77 0.70 7.16 -2.73
CA HIS A 77 0.48 8.17 -1.71
C HIS A 77 1.79 8.45 -0.97
N LEU A 78 2.27 9.68 -1.07
CA LEU A 78 3.36 10.18 -0.24
C LEU A 78 2.74 10.79 1.02
N LYS A 79 2.84 10.05 2.12
CA LYS A 79 2.45 10.47 3.46
C LYS A 79 3.58 10.22 4.44
N ASP A 80 3.51 10.88 5.58
CA ASP A 80 4.55 10.80 6.58
C ASP A 80 3.94 10.64 7.96
N VAL A 81 4.74 10.08 8.86
CA VAL A 81 4.39 9.86 10.25
C VAL A 81 5.58 10.19 11.15
N ASP A 82 5.32 10.58 12.39
CA ASP A 82 6.37 10.75 13.38
C ASP A 82 6.93 9.39 13.85
N ALA A 83 7.94 9.41 14.72
CA ALA A 83 8.57 8.20 15.27
C ALA A 83 7.60 7.31 16.08
N ASN A 84 6.43 7.83 16.47
CA ASN A 84 5.39 7.11 17.18
C ASN A 84 4.29 6.58 16.24
N GLY A 85 4.36 6.87 14.94
CA GLY A 85 3.37 6.48 13.94
C GLY A 85 2.14 7.41 13.86
N SER A 86 2.21 8.61 14.44
CA SER A 86 1.18 9.65 14.29
C SER A 86 1.36 10.39 12.98
N TRP A 87 0.26 10.78 12.32
CA TRP A 87 0.33 11.50 11.05
C TRP A 87 1.11 12.81 11.15
N ALA A 88 2.02 13.03 10.20
CA ALA A 88 2.80 14.25 10.07
C ALA A 88 2.68 14.79 8.63
N MET A 89 2.99 16.08 8.46
CA MET A 89 3.18 16.63 7.12
C MET A 89 4.37 15.96 6.44
N LEU A 90 4.27 15.73 5.13
CA LEU A 90 5.34 15.11 4.36
C LEU A 90 6.68 15.85 4.53
N GLY A 91 7.73 15.12 4.92
CA GLY A 91 9.07 15.67 5.16
C GLY A 91 9.29 16.22 6.58
N GLN A 92 8.25 16.18 7.42
CA GLN A 92 8.31 16.53 8.85
C GLN A 92 8.25 15.31 9.77
N GLY A 93 8.11 14.11 9.22
CA GLY A 93 8.15 12.85 9.95
C GLY A 93 9.42 12.06 9.70
N VAL A 94 9.30 10.74 9.72
CA VAL A 94 10.41 9.78 9.59
C VAL A 94 10.53 9.16 8.19
N CYS A 95 9.62 9.50 7.26
CA CYS A 95 9.75 9.08 5.88
C CYS A 95 11.00 9.72 5.27
N ASP A 96 11.90 8.88 4.75
CA ASP A 96 13.09 9.33 4.03
C ASP A 96 12.67 9.96 2.70
N THR A 97 12.47 11.26 2.73
CA THR A 97 12.22 12.10 1.57
C THR A 97 13.50 12.86 1.34
N ALA A 98 14.21 12.54 0.25
CA ALA A 98 15.43 13.27 -0.12
C ALA A 98 15.10 14.77 -0.13
N LYS A 99 15.66 15.51 0.84
CA LYS A 99 15.47 16.96 0.98
C LYS A 99 16.33 17.72 -0.01
#